data_AF-A0A1J4SD86-F1
#
_entry.id   AF-A0A1J4SD86-F1
#
_cell.length_a   1.000
_cell.length_b   1.000
_cell.length_c   1.000
_cell.angle_alpha   90.00
_cell.angle_beta   90.00
_cell.angle_gamma   90.00
#
_symmetry.space_group_name_H-M   'P 1'
#
loop_
_entity.id
_entity.type
_entity.pdbx_description
1 polymer ?
#
loop_
_entity_poly.entity_id
_entity_poly.type
_entity_poly.pdbx_seq_one_letter_code
_entity_poly.pdbx_strand_id
1 'polypeptide(L)'
;MKKGIVKYLYCPDKKSPLGLRVDKEKMETHPPSFGYDKKAEKYYHHWYLERYVYKKKGPIREFSDDYLRSFTTKMTPEECYKFSEAITLLGKNLSELKVEFKVPEDIPLLGIKKGKQNLQRFFYWNILKCFWNPAFDYKTNVMVNFDWYHPQLAFRYPPEEIKRWFKNEGLTIEHFNVTESGISCRGGEKVTNLL
;
A
#
# COMPACT_ATOMS: atom_id res chain seq x y z
N MET A 1 15.47 21.58 -37.84
CA MET A 1 14.51 20.68 -37.16
C MET A 1 15.27 19.55 -36.48
N LYS A 2 15.39 19.58 -35.15
CA LYS A 2 16.07 18.50 -34.41
C LYS A 2 15.09 17.34 -34.24
N LYS A 3 15.38 16.19 -34.88
CA LYS A 3 14.67 14.93 -34.63
C LYS A 3 14.92 14.53 -33.18
N GLY A 4 13.89 14.62 -32.34
CA GLY A 4 13.94 14.14 -30.97
C GLY A 4 14.08 12.63 -30.97
N ILE A 5 15.14 12.13 -30.33
CA ILE A 5 15.37 10.70 -30.11
C ILE A 5 14.28 10.22 -29.15
N VAL A 6 13.34 9.42 -29.65
CA VAL A 6 12.36 8.71 -28.81
C VAL A 6 13.10 7.56 -28.14
N LYS A 7 13.32 7.65 -26.83
CA LYS A 7 13.82 6.53 -26.02
C LYS A 7 12.65 5.60 -25.73
N TYR A 8 12.60 4.46 -26.40
CA TYR A 8 11.70 3.36 -26.04
C TYR A 8 12.31 2.60 -24.86
N LEU A 9 11.58 2.50 -23.75
CA LEU A 9 11.95 1.61 -22.66
C LEU A 9 11.37 0.21 -22.96
N TYR A 10 12.28 -0.69 -23.29
CA TYR A 10 12.07 -2.13 -23.38
C TYR A 10 11.73 -2.68 -21.98
N CYS A 11 10.65 -3.45 -21.85
CA CYS A 11 10.36 -4.25 -20.66
C CYS A 11 11.18 -5.54 -20.77
N PRO A 12 12.26 -5.74 -19.99
CA PRO A 12 13.04 -6.95 -20.07
C PRO A 12 12.33 -8.04 -19.28
N ASP A 13 11.91 -9.09 -19.99
CA ASP A 13 11.56 -10.44 -19.55
C ASP A 13 11.49 -10.71 -18.03
N LYS A 14 10.33 -11.23 -17.57
CA LYS A 14 10.20 -12.64 -17.14
C LYS A 14 8.78 -13.02 -16.67
N LYS A 15 8.23 -14.03 -17.35
CA LYS A 15 7.34 -15.09 -16.84
C LYS A 15 6.06 -14.67 -16.11
N SER A 16 5.12 -14.07 -16.84
CA SER A 16 3.70 -14.24 -16.53
C SER A 16 3.20 -15.57 -17.15
N PRO A 17 2.43 -16.41 -16.44
CA PRO A 17 1.87 -17.66 -16.97
C PRO A 17 0.78 -17.44 -18.05
N LEU A 18 0.44 -16.19 -18.37
CA LEU A 18 -0.44 -15.83 -19.48
C LEU A 18 0.41 -15.60 -20.74
N GLY A 19 0.99 -16.68 -21.27
CA GLY A 19 1.90 -16.63 -22.42
C GLY A 19 1.17 -16.33 -23.73
N LEU A 20 1.30 -15.11 -24.25
CA LEU A 20 1.32 -14.90 -25.70
C LEU A 20 2.53 -15.68 -26.26
N ARG A 21 2.26 -16.64 -27.14
CA ARG A 21 3.31 -17.36 -27.87
C ARG A 21 4.09 -16.35 -28.72
N VAL A 22 5.39 -16.27 -28.49
CA VAL A 22 6.32 -15.59 -29.39
C VAL A 22 6.88 -16.65 -30.33
N ASP A 23 6.42 -16.65 -31.58
CA ASP A 23 7.08 -17.42 -32.64
C ASP A 23 8.46 -16.82 -32.89
N LYS A 24 9.48 -17.68 -32.82
CA LYS A 24 10.89 -17.28 -32.71
C LYS A 24 11.53 -16.74 -33.98
N GLU A 25 10.81 -16.60 -35.09
CA GLU A 25 11.45 -16.33 -36.39
C GLU A 25 11.15 -14.99 -37.04
N LYS A 26 10.31 -14.12 -36.47
CA LYS A 26 10.19 -12.72 -36.91
C LYS A 26 9.90 -11.79 -35.73
N MET A 27 10.90 -11.03 -35.29
CA MET A 27 10.69 -9.89 -34.39
C MET A 27 10.08 -8.72 -35.17
N GLU A 28 8.80 -8.82 -35.50
CA GLU A 28 8.00 -7.64 -35.82
C GLU A 28 7.28 -7.19 -34.56
N THR A 29 7.79 -6.13 -33.93
CA THR A 29 7.10 -5.46 -32.83
C THR A 29 5.90 -4.71 -33.40
N HIS A 30 4.75 -5.37 -33.47
CA HIS A 30 3.51 -4.65 -33.70
C HIS A 30 3.14 -3.89 -32.41
N PRO A 31 2.91 -2.57 -32.46
CA PRO A 31 2.28 -1.88 -31.34
C PRO A 31 0.92 -2.53 -31.09
N PRO A 32 0.43 -2.59 -29.83
CA PRO A 32 -0.86 -3.21 -29.53
C PRO A 32 -1.97 -2.40 -30.21
N SER A 33 -2.42 -2.85 -31.38
CA SER A 33 -3.57 -2.30 -32.09
C SER A 33 -4.83 -2.99 -31.57
N PHE A 34 -5.45 -2.42 -30.54
CA PHE A 34 -6.86 -2.68 -30.27
C PHE A 34 -7.69 -1.79 -31.20
N GLY A 35 -8.25 -2.39 -32.25
CA GLY A 35 -9.14 -1.71 -33.19
C GLY A 35 -10.01 -2.73 -33.91
N TYR A 36 -11.22 -2.96 -33.39
CA TYR A 36 -12.33 -3.39 -34.22
C TYR A 36 -12.76 -2.15 -35.01
N ASP A 37 -12.90 -2.31 -36.32
CA ASP A 37 -12.98 -1.28 -37.35
C ASP A 37 -11.67 -0.53 -37.65
N LYS A 38 -11.36 -0.46 -38.95
CA LYS A 38 -10.12 0.05 -39.57
C LYS A 38 -9.89 1.57 -39.39
N LYS A 39 -10.34 2.16 -38.28
CA LYS A 39 -9.96 3.49 -37.83
C LYS A 39 -8.87 3.31 -36.78
N ALA A 40 -7.63 3.55 -37.17
CA ALA A 40 -6.54 3.67 -36.20
C ALA A 40 -6.76 4.96 -35.40
N GLU A 41 -7.52 4.88 -34.32
CA GLU A 41 -7.56 5.95 -33.33
C GLU A 41 -6.19 6.02 -32.66
N LYS A 42 -5.62 7.23 -32.65
CA LYS A 42 -4.32 7.47 -32.05
C LYS A 42 -4.50 7.56 -30.54
N TYR A 43 -4.34 6.44 -29.85
CA TYR A 43 -4.36 6.43 -28.39
C TYR A 43 -3.07 7.04 -27.85
N TYR A 44 -3.18 8.17 -27.17
CA TYR A 44 -2.09 8.67 -26.33
C TYR A 44 -2.02 7.78 -25.09
N HIS A 45 -0.87 7.17 -24.83
CA HIS A 45 -0.66 6.50 -23.54
C HIS A 45 -0.66 7.57 -22.45
N HIS A 46 -1.78 7.71 -21.75
CA HIS A 46 -1.84 8.50 -20.52
C HIS A 46 -1.06 7.74 -19.44
N TRP A 47 0.11 8.24 -19.07
CA TRP A 47 0.85 7.69 -17.94
C TRP A 47 0.15 8.14 -16.65
N TYR A 48 -0.30 7.17 -15.85
CA TYR A 48 -0.88 7.42 -14.54
C TYR A 48 -0.24 6.53 -13.48
N LEU A 49 -0.06 7.09 -12.29
CA LEU A 49 0.37 6.38 -11.09
C LEU A 49 -0.86 6.24 -10.19
N GLU A 50 -1.27 5.00 -9.94
CA GLU A 50 -2.32 4.67 -8.97
C GLU A 50 -1.79 3.66 -7.95
N ARG A 51 -1.81 4.01 -6.67
CA ARG A 51 -1.25 3.16 -5.60
C ARG A 51 -2.03 3.32 -4.29
N TYR A 52 -2.07 2.24 -3.54
CA TYR A 52 -2.31 2.26 -2.10
C TYR A 52 -1.02 1.92 -1.36
N VAL A 53 -0.64 2.75 -0.39
CA VAL A 53 0.56 2.56 0.43
C VAL A 53 0.23 2.66 1.91
N TYR A 54 0.99 1.98 2.76
CA TYR A 54 0.83 2.11 4.21
C TYR A 54 1.31 3.48 4.69
N LYS A 55 0.48 4.12 5.51
CA LYS A 55 0.80 5.40 6.15
C LYS A 55 1.70 5.13 7.34
N LYS A 56 2.80 5.87 7.45
CA LYS A 56 3.65 5.89 8.66
C LYS A 56 2.84 6.35 9.88
N LYS A 57 2.87 5.58 10.96
CA LYS A 57 2.13 5.81 12.21
C LYS A 57 2.94 6.67 13.19
N GLY A 58 2.38 6.87 14.38
CA GLY A 58 3.06 7.54 15.49
C GLY A 58 4.30 6.77 15.98
N PRO A 59 5.23 7.44 16.67
CA PRO A 59 6.54 6.89 16.98
C PRO A 59 6.51 5.63 17.85
N ILE A 60 5.61 5.54 18.84
CA ILE A 60 5.49 4.34 19.69
C ILE A 60 5.06 3.14 18.85
N ARG A 61 4.02 3.32 18.03
CA ARG A 61 3.52 2.31 17.11
C ARG A 61 4.57 1.82 16.12
N GLU A 62 5.33 2.73 15.53
CA GLU A 62 6.43 2.36 14.62
C GLU A 62 7.55 1.63 15.36
N PHE A 63 7.95 2.11 16.53
CA PHE A 63 8.99 1.51 17.36
C PHE A 63 8.64 0.07 17.76
N SER A 64 7.45 -0.16 18.32
CA SER A 64 7.03 -1.49 18.76
C SER A 64 6.92 -2.46 17.60
N ASP A 65 6.30 -2.05 16.48
CA ASP A 65 6.18 -2.91 15.31
C ASP A 65 7.54 -3.24 14.70
N ASP A 66 8.44 -2.27 14.57
CA ASP A 66 9.80 -2.50 14.01
C ASP A 66 10.64 -3.39 14.93
N TYR A 67 10.54 -3.19 16.24
CA TYR A 67 11.19 -4.05 17.23
C TYR A 67 10.70 -5.49 17.09
N LEU A 68 9.38 -5.73 17.10
CA LEU A 68 8.82 -7.07 16.95
C LEU A 68 9.22 -7.70 15.60
N ARG A 69 9.10 -6.92 14.50
CA ARG A 69 9.48 -7.35 13.16
C ARG A 69 10.95 -7.72 13.03
N SER A 70 11.84 -7.12 13.83
CA SER A 70 13.26 -7.51 13.85
C SER A 70 13.51 -8.96 14.27
N PHE A 71 12.53 -9.59 14.94
CA PHE A 71 12.49 -11.01 15.28
C PHE A 71 11.59 -11.80 14.34
N THR A 72 10.33 -11.37 14.16
CA THR A 72 9.30 -12.17 13.48
C THR A 72 9.54 -12.36 11.98
N THR A 73 10.32 -11.48 11.35
CA THR A 73 10.73 -11.64 9.94
C THR A 73 11.80 -12.71 9.72
N LYS A 74 12.42 -13.20 10.80
CA LYS A 74 13.43 -14.27 10.80
C LYS A 74 12.86 -15.61 11.26
N MET A 75 11.65 -15.61 11.82
CA MET A 75 10.94 -16.81 12.25
C MET A 75 10.51 -17.64 11.04
N THR A 76 10.22 -18.93 11.25
CA THR A 76 9.50 -19.71 10.23
C THR A 76 8.04 -19.24 10.12
N PRO A 77 7.35 -19.56 9.02
CA PRO A 77 5.93 -19.27 8.89
C PRO A 77 5.10 -19.83 10.05
N GLU A 78 5.41 -21.04 10.54
CA GLU A 78 4.67 -21.68 11.63
C GLU A 78 4.89 -20.95 12.97
N GLU A 79 6.12 -20.54 13.26
CA GLU A 79 6.46 -19.77 14.45
C GLU A 79 5.78 -18.40 14.45
N CYS A 80 5.86 -17.68 13.33
CA CYS A 80 5.23 -16.38 13.21
C CYS A 80 3.69 -16.46 13.16
N TYR A 81 3.14 -17.56 12.65
CA TYR A 81 1.71 -17.83 12.72
C TYR A 81 1.26 -17.99 14.18
N LYS A 82 1.97 -18.78 15.00
CA LYS A 82 1.70 -18.90 16.44
C LYS A 82 1.81 -17.56 17.18
N PHE A 83 2.84 -16.77 16.86
CA PHE A 83 2.95 -15.39 17.37
C PHE A 83 1.73 -14.55 16.97
N SER A 84 1.29 -14.65 15.72
CA SER A 84 0.14 -13.92 15.19
C SER A 84 -1.17 -14.36 15.83
N GLU A 85 -1.32 -15.63 16.20
CA GLU A 85 -2.44 -16.13 17.02
C GLU A 85 -2.48 -15.44 18.38
N ALA A 86 -1.35 -15.39 19.09
CA ALA A 86 -1.26 -14.73 20.39
C ALA A 86 -1.61 -13.23 20.30
N ILE A 87 -1.08 -12.53 19.29
CA ILE A 87 -1.40 -11.12 19.04
C ILE A 87 -2.87 -10.91 18.67
N THR A 88 -3.47 -11.84 17.94
CA THR A 88 -4.88 -11.81 17.57
C THR A 88 -5.76 -11.97 18.81
N LEU A 89 -5.42 -12.89 19.71
CA LEU A 89 -6.14 -13.08 20.98
C LEU A 89 -6.05 -11.84 21.87
N LEU A 90 -4.89 -11.17 21.92
CA LEU A 90 -4.75 -9.88 22.60
C LEU A 90 -5.71 -8.84 22.01
N GLY A 91 -5.73 -8.70 20.67
CA GLY A 91 -6.62 -7.77 19.97
C GLY A 91 -8.10 -8.08 20.22
N LYS A 92 -8.48 -9.36 20.21
CA LYS A 92 -9.83 -9.83 20.51
C LYS A 92 -10.24 -9.47 21.94
N ASN A 93 -9.42 -9.83 22.93
CA ASN A 93 -9.72 -9.58 24.34
C ASN A 93 -9.86 -8.07 24.62
N LEU A 94 -8.97 -7.24 24.07
CA LEU A 94 -9.09 -5.78 24.16
C LEU A 94 -10.40 -5.26 23.54
N SER A 95 -10.84 -5.85 22.43
CA SER A 95 -12.11 -5.50 21.78
C SER A 95 -13.32 -5.88 22.63
N GLU A 96 -13.26 -7.03 23.31
CA GLU A 96 -14.35 -7.58 24.11
C GLU A 96 -14.60 -6.79 25.40
N LEU A 97 -13.60 -6.04 25.89
CA LEU A 97 -13.76 -5.11 27.01
C LEU A 97 -14.79 -4.01 26.70
N LYS A 98 -14.99 -3.65 25.43
CA LYS A 98 -15.92 -2.59 24.98
C LYS A 98 -15.73 -1.26 25.73
N VAL A 99 -14.49 -0.98 26.14
CA VAL A 99 -14.13 0.25 26.84
C VAL A 99 -13.91 1.38 25.85
N GLU A 100 -14.53 2.53 26.15
CA GLU A 100 -14.24 3.81 25.53
C GLU A 100 -13.74 4.78 26.60
N PHE A 101 -12.77 5.59 26.23
CA PHE A 101 -12.20 6.60 27.11
C PHE A 101 -11.99 7.90 26.37
N LYS A 102 -11.75 8.99 27.11
CA LYS A 102 -11.53 10.32 26.54
C LYS A 102 -10.06 10.71 26.72
N VAL A 103 -9.39 11.01 25.62
CA VAL A 103 -8.10 11.69 25.64
C VAL A 103 -8.38 13.19 25.80
N PRO A 104 -7.87 13.85 26.87
CA PRO A 104 -8.24 15.22 27.18
C PRO A 104 -7.66 16.24 26.19
N GLU A 105 -6.47 15.99 25.66
CA GLU A 105 -5.74 16.90 24.78
C GLU A 105 -4.98 16.18 23.66
N ASP A 106 -4.62 16.90 22.61
CA ASP A 106 -3.80 16.36 21.54
C ASP A 106 -2.38 16.16 22.06
N ILE A 107 -1.73 15.06 21.64
CA ILE A 107 -0.33 14.80 21.96
C ILE A 107 0.45 14.70 20.63
N PRO A 108 0.84 15.84 20.03
CA PRO A 108 1.40 15.89 18.68
C PRO A 108 2.64 15.03 18.50
N LEU A 109 3.52 14.99 19.51
CA LEU A 109 4.75 14.19 19.48
C LEU A 109 4.47 12.69 19.29
N LEU A 110 3.37 12.19 19.85
CA LEU A 110 2.96 10.80 19.74
C LEU A 110 2.00 10.56 18.56
N GLY A 111 1.53 11.62 17.91
CA GLY A 111 0.49 11.54 16.88
C GLY A 111 -0.90 11.16 17.42
N ILE A 112 -1.14 11.29 18.73
CA ILE A 112 -2.40 10.95 19.39
C ILE A 112 -3.33 12.17 19.39
N LYS A 113 -4.60 11.96 19.03
CA LYS A 113 -5.62 13.02 19.01
C LYS A 113 -6.49 13.02 20.26
N LYS A 114 -6.93 14.20 20.68
CA LYS A 114 -7.95 14.34 21.73
C LYS A 114 -9.28 13.77 21.28
N GLY A 115 -10.13 13.44 22.25
CA GLY A 115 -11.51 13.01 22.02
C GLY A 115 -11.79 11.60 22.52
N LYS A 116 -13.00 11.13 22.20
CA LYS A 116 -13.48 9.81 22.60
C LYS A 116 -12.86 8.75 21.70
N GLN A 117 -12.26 7.72 22.30
CA GLN A 117 -11.60 6.64 21.59
C GLN A 117 -11.96 5.28 22.19
N ASN A 118 -12.05 4.27 21.31
CA ASN A 118 -12.16 2.87 21.72
C ASN A 118 -10.79 2.33 22.14
N LEU A 119 -10.73 1.59 23.26
CA LEU A 119 -9.49 1.08 23.84
C LEU A 119 -8.70 0.19 22.89
N GLN A 120 -9.36 -0.77 22.22
CA GLN A 120 -8.69 -1.68 21.28
C GLN A 120 -8.11 -0.91 20.09
N ARG A 121 -8.88 0.03 19.53
CA ARG A 121 -8.43 0.86 18.41
C ARG A 121 -7.29 1.78 18.82
N PHE A 122 -7.34 2.36 20.01
CA PHE A 122 -6.24 3.16 20.54
C PHE A 122 -4.94 2.34 20.64
N PHE A 123 -5.01 1.13 21.21
CA PHE A 123 -3.84 0.25 21.35
C PHE A 123 -3.30 -0.18 19.96
N TYR A 124 -4.19 -0.60 19.07
CA TYR A 124 -3.87 -1.03 17.70
C TYR A 124 -3.16 0.05 16.88
N TRP A 125 -3.65 1.29 16.95
CA TRP A 125 -3.15 2.41 16.14
C TRP A 125 -1.94 3.12 16.74
N ASN A 126 -1.78 3.12 18.07
CA ASN A 126 -0.77 3.95 18.74
C ASN A 126 0.33 3.15 19.45
N ILE A 127 0.13 1.84 19.70
CA ILE A 127 1.09 1.03 20.46
C ILE A 127 1.68 -0.10 19.60
N LEU A 128 0.88 -1.04 19.11
CA LEU A 128 1.37 -2.11 18.23
C LEU A 128 0.22 -2.69 17.40
N LYS A 129 0.52 -3.32 16.26
CA LYS A 129 -0.51 -4.02 15.46
C LYS A 129 -1.04 -5.24 16.21
N CYS A 130 -2.22 -5.13 16.83
CA CYS A 130 -3.03 -6.24 17.33
C CYS A 130 -4.40 -6.26 16.64
N PHE A 131 -4.41 -6.56 15.34
CA PHE A 131 -5.62 -6.46 14.53
C PHE A 131 -6.71 -7.42 15.03
N TRP A 132 -7.92 -6.89 15.15
CA TRP A 132 -9.14 -7.65 15.37
C TRP A 132 -10.33 -6.98 14.67
N ASN A 133 -11.13 -7.80 14.02
CA ASN A 133 -12.41 -7.45 13.42
C ASN A 133 -13.41 -8.59 13.68
N PRO A 134 -14.49 -8.34 14.45
CA PRO A 134 -15.49 -9.37 14.74
C PRO A 134 -16.29 -9.82 13.51
N ALA A 135 -16.24 -9.08 12.39
CA ALA A 135 -16.86 -9.49 11.14
C ALA A 135 -16.04 -10.53 10.36
N PHE A 136 -14.77 -10.74 10.72
CA PHE A 136 -13.90 -11.73 10.10
C PHE A 136 -13.84 -12.99 10.95
N ASP A 137 -13.66 -14.14 10.31
CA ASP A 137 -13.36 -15.37 11.04
C ASP A 137 -11.99 -15.25 11.76
N TYR A 138 -11.75 -16.15 12.71
CA TYR A 138 -10.53 -16.13 13.52
C TYR A 138 -9.27 -16.24 12.65
N LYS A 139 -9.25 -17.16 11.67
CA LYS A 139 -8.08 -17.40 10.82
C LYS A 139 -7.77 -16.16 9.97
N THR A 140 -8.79 -15.50 9.42
CA THR A 140 -8.63 -14.25 8.67
C THR A 140 -8.02 -13.16 9.54
N ASN A 141 -8.45 -13.03 10.81
CA ASN A 141 -7.82 -12.10 11.76
C ASN A 141 -6.34 -12.43 12.02
N VAL A 142 -6.01 -13.71 12.23
CA VAL A 142 -4.62 -14.18 12.40
C VAL A 142 -3.78 -13.84 11.17
N MET A 143 -4.30 -14.09 9.97
CA MET A 143 -3.60 -13.83 8.71
C MET A 143 -3.30 -12.34 8.51
N VAL A 144 -4.18 -11.42 8.94
CA VAL A 144 -3.91 -9.98 8.84
C VAL A 144 -2.76 -9.54 9.78
N ASN A 145 -2.62 -10.19 10.94
CA ASN A 145 -1.47 -9.98 11.82
C ASN A 145 -0.22 -10.64 11.22
N PHE A 146 -0.33 -11.85 10.67
CA PHE A 146 0.78 -12.57 10.03
C PHE A 146 1.37 -11.78 8.85
N ASP A 147 0.52 -11.28 7.95
CA ASP A 147 0.89 -10.43 6.81
C ASP A 147 1.60 -9.14 7.26
N TRP A 148 1.37 -8.71 8.50
CA TRP A 148 2.08 -7.57 9.06
C TRP A 148 3.41 -7.91 9.71
N TYR A 149 3.57 -9.09 10.32
CA TYR A 149 4.76 -9.40 11.11
C TYR A 149 5.78 -10.28 10.40
N HIS A 150 5.37 -11.09 9.43
CA HIS A 150 6.26 -12.04 8.76
C HIS A 150 6.99 -11.49 7.52
N PRO A 151 6.34 -10.76 6.58
CA PRO A 151 7.02 -10.31 5.37
C PRO A 151 8.22 -9.42 5.69
N GLN A 152 9.34 -9.60 4.97
CA GLN A 152 10.57 -8.84 5.21
C GLN A 152 10.40 -7.34 4.95
N LEU A 153 9.59 -6.99 3.95
CA LEU A 153 9.37 -5.61 3.54
C LEU A 153 8.04 -5.09 4.10
N ALA A 154 8.08 -3.96 4.79
CA ALA A 154 6.91 -3.23 5.27
C ALA A 154 7.14 -1.72 5.14
N PHE A 155 7.14 -1.24 3.90
CA PHE A 155 7.33 0.17 3.61
C PHE A 155 6.11 0.98 4.07
N ARG A 156 6.40 2.07 4.77
CA ARG A 156 5.41 3.01 5.29
C ARG A 156 5.90 4.42 4.98
N TYR A 157 4.99 5.26 4.50
CA TYR A 157 5.36 6.57 4.00
C TYR A 157 4.56 7.68 4.71
N PRO A 158 5.19 8.83 4.99
CA PRO A 158 4.44 10.04 5.29
C PRO A 158 3.76 10.55 4.01
N PRO A 159 2.58 11.19 4.09
CA PRO A 159 1.88 11.75 2.93
C PRO A 159 2.75 12.67 2.05
N GLU A 160 3.63 13.45 2.66
CA GLU A 160 4.53 14.38 1.94
C GLU A 160 5.54 13.68 1.04
N GLU A 161 5.97 12.47 1.40
CA GLU A 161 6.87 11.68 0.55
C GLU A 161 6.16 11.18 -0.70
N ILE A 162 4.89 10.75 -0.58
CA ILE A 162 4.09 10.32 -1.74
C ILE A 162 3.83 11.50 -2.68
N LYS A 163 3.49 12.68 -2.15
CA LYS A 163 3.34 13.89 -2.97
C LYS A 163 4.63 14.24 -3.72
N ARG A 164 5.80 14.02 -3.09
CA ARG A 164 7.10 14.24 -3.74
C ARG A 164 7.34 13.29 -4.91
N TRP A 165 6.86 12.05 -4.86
CA TRP A 165 6.95 11.13 -6.01
C TRP A 165 6.24 11.70 -7.23
N PHE A 166 4.98 12.12 -7.09
CA PHE A 166 4.23 12.75 -8.19
C PHE A 166 4.94 14.00 -8.72
N LYS A 167 5.44 14.86 -7.82
CA LYS A 167 6.18 16.06 -8.21
C LYS A 167 7.46 15.74 -9.00
N ASN A 168 8.24 14.75 -8.56
CA ASN A 168 9.50 14.38 -9.20
C ASN A 168 9.28 13.78 -10.60
N GLU A 169 8.19 13.05 -10.78
CA GLU A 169 7.80 12.44 -12.05
C GLU A 169 6.99 13.40 -12.95
N GLY A 170 6.79 14.66 -12.55
CA GLY A 170 6.02 15.64 -13.33
C GLY A 170 4.52 15.32 -13.44
N LEU A 171 3.99 14.45 -12.58
CA LEU A 171 2.60 14.01 -12.60
C LEU A 171 1.70 14.96 -11.79
N THR A 172 0.49 15.22 -12.29
CA THR A 172 -0.53 15.94 -11.53
C THR A 172 -1.36 14.97 -10.71
N ILE A 173 -1.46 15.22 -9.40
CA ILE A 173 -2.32 14.45 -8.50
C ILE A 173 -3.79 14.77 -8.79
N GLU A 174 -4.58 13.74 -9.06
CA GLU A 174 -6.04 13.83 -9.25
C GLU A 174 -6.81 13.39 -8.01
N HIS A 175 -6.31 12.37 -7.33
CA HIS A 175 -6.90 11.82 -6.12
C HIS A 175 -5.82 11.59 -5.07
N PHE A 176 -6.09 12.01 -3.84
CA PHE A 176 -5.18 11.80 -2.71
C PHE A 176 -5.97 11.71 -1.42
N ASN A 177 -6.20 10.49 -0.95
CA ASN A 177 -6.95 10.21 0.27
C ASN A 177 -6.03 9.59 1.32
N VAL A 178 -5.98 10.21 2.51
CA VAL A 178 -5.19 9.72 3.64
C VAL A 178 -6.14 9.21 4.71
N THR A 179 -6.02 7.93 5.04
CA THR A 179 -6.77 7.29 6.12
C THR A 179 -5.83 6.94 7.29
N GLU A 180 -6.38 6.42 8.37
CA GLU A 180 -5.61 5.87 9.49
C GLU A 180 -4.68 4.76 9.02
N SER A 181 -5.12 3.90 8.09
CA SER A 181 -4.38 2.72 7.62
C SER A 181 -3.33 3.08 6.57
N GLY A 182 -3.67 3.95 5.61
CA GLY A 182 -2.88 4.12 4.39
C GLY A 182 -3.17 5.40 3.63
N ILE A 183 -2.56 5.48 2.47
CA ILE A 183 -2.70 6.58 1.52
C ILE A 183 -3.10 5.95 0.19
N SER A 184 -4.25 6.35 -0.33
CA SER A 184 -4.67 6.04 -1.70
C SER A 184 -4.39 7.26 -2.57
N CYS A 185 -3.65 7.08 -3.65
CA CYS A 185 -3.30 8.17 -4.56
C CYS A 185 -3.45 7.77 -6.02
N ARG A 186 -3.88 8.73 -6.84
CA ARG A 186 -3.95 8.64 -8.29
C ARG A 186 -3.54 9.97 -8.92
N GLY A 187 -2.80 9.92 -10.01
CA GLY A 187 -2.47 11.10 -10.81
C GLY A 187 -1.76 10.73 -12.10
N GLY A 188 -1.70 11.65 -13.05
CA GLY A 188 -1.14 11.42 -14.37
C GLY A 188 -0.66 12.71 -15.04
N GLU A 189 -0.14 12.58 -16.25
CA GLU A 189 0.15 13.74 -17.09
C GLU A 189 -1.15 14.43 -17.51
N LYS A 190 -1.26 15.73 -17.25
CA LYS A 190 -2.33 16.56 -17.81
C LYS A 190 -2.05 16.78 -19.30
N VAL A 191 -2.75 16.06 -20.16
CA VAL A 191 -2.78 16.36 -21.60
C VAL A 191 -3.73 17.53 -21.82
N THR A 192 -3.19 18.75 -21.94
CA THR A 192 -3.99 19.96 -22.16
C THR A 192 -4.36 20.22 -23.62
N ASN A 193 -3.95 19.35 -24.56
CA ASN A 193 -4.27 19.49 -25.98
C ASN A 193 -4.76 18.15 -26.55
N LEU A 194 -6.04 17.85 -26.34
CA LEU A 194 -6.80 17.02 -27.27
C LEU A 194 -7.32 17.98 -28.35
N LEU A 195 -6.50 18.20 -29.39
CA LEU A 195 -6.94 18.79 -30.66
C LEU A 195 -7.36 17.66 -31.60
#